data_AF-A0A931EKE1-F1
#
_entry.id   AF-A0A931EKE1-F1
#
_cell.length_a   1.000
_cell.length_b   1.000
_cell.length_c   1.000
_cell.angle_alpha   90.00
_cell.angle_beta   90.00
_cell.angle_gamma   90.00
#
_symmetry.space_group_name_H-M   'P 1'
#
loop_
_entity.id
_entity.type
_entity.pdbx_description
1 polymer ?
#
loop_
_entity_poly.entity_id
_entity_poly.type
_entity_poly.pdbx_seq_one_letter_code
_entity_poly.pdbx_strand_id
1 'polypeptide(L)'
;VHIPATAGKQAYEKFPHPASRYAVVGVAVVAGPNGVRAAVTGAGEHAMRLSKLEQALSGKSLSAETIIAACQNLVSPQGLNHDLVASAEYRAHLVDVLAKRALLRVM
;
A
#
# COMPACT_ATOMS: atom_id res chain seq x y z
N VAL A 1 18.42 -10.94 9.92
CA VAL A 1 16.96 -10.77 9.77
C VAL A 1 16.39 -12.10 9.31
N HIS A 2 15.46 -12.70 10.06
CA HIS A 2 14.78 -13.93 9.65
C HIS A 2 13.47 -13.59 8.93
N ILE A 3 13.29 -14.10 7.72
CA ILE A 3 12.11 -13.86 6.90
C ILE A 3 11.49 -15.22 6.56
N PRO A 4 10.20 -15.46 6.88
CA PRO A 4 9.56 -16.72 6.54
C PRO A 4 9.50 -16.88 5.01
N ALA A 5 9.79 -18.09 4.54
CA ALA A 5 9.64 -18.43 3.13
C ALA A 5 8.19 -18.18 2.71
N THR A 6 7.98 -17.35 1.69
CA THR A 6 6.65 -16.95 1.26
C THR A 6 6.34 -17.56 -0.11
N ALA A 7 5.31 -18.41 -0.18
CA ALA A 7 4.85 -19.05 -1.42
C ALA A 7 3.85 -18.15 -2.21
N GLY A 8 4.10 -16.84 -2.25
CA GLY A 8 3.16 -15.85 -2.79
C GLY A 8 3.78 -14.91 -3.83
N LYS A 9 2.93 -14.24 -4.62
CA LYS A 9 3.34 -13.14 -5.50
C LYS A 9 3.53 -11.88 -4.65
N GLN A 10 4.51 -11.04 -5.02
CA GLN A 10 4.81 -9.81 -4.31
C GLN A 10 5.03 -8.64 -5.27
N ALA A 11 4.69 -7.43 -4.83
CA ALA A 11 4.92 -6.21 -5.58
C ALA A 11 5.20 -5.03 -4.65
N TYR A 12 5.95 -4.06 -5.14
CA TYR A 12 6.16 -2.78 -4.51
C TYR A 12 5.95 -1.66 -5.52
N GLU A 13 5.01 -0.77 -5.22
CA GLU A 13 4.72 0.42 -6.03
C GLU A 13 5.20 1.65 -5.29
N LYS A 14 5.93 2.53 -5.98
CA LYS A 14 6.52 3.74 -5.40
C LYS A 14 6.21 4.97 -6.23
N PHE A 15 5.75 6.02 -5.57
CA PHE A 15 5.77 7.38 -6.10
C PHE A 15 7.02 8.11 -5.57
N PRO A 16 8.05 8.35 -6.40
CA PRO A 16 9.32 8.91 -5.95
C PRO A 16 9.27 10.43 -5.83
N HIS A 17 9.94 10.98 -4.81
CA HIS A 17 10.19 12.41 -4.69
C HIS A 17 11.06 12.88 -5.87
N PRO A 18 10.74 14.01 -6.54
CA PRO A 18 11.46 14.45 -7.74
C PRO A 18 12.98 14.62 -7.53
N ALA A 19 13.37 15.29 -6.45
CA ALA A 19 14.78 15.54 -6.12
C ALA A 19 15.49 14.29 -5.54
N SER A 20 15.02 13.74 -4.42
CA SER A 20 15.74 12.68 -3.69
C SER A 20 15.47 11.25 -4.17
N ARG A 21 14.40 11.03 -4.94
CA ARG A 21 13.92 9.69 -5.39
C ARG A 21 13.48 8.74 -4.26
N TYR A 22 13.49 9.20 -3.01
CA TYR A 22 12.84 8.49 -1.89
C TYR A 22 11.33 8.38 -2.12
N ALA A 23 10.70 7.39 -1.51
CA ALA A 23 9.26 7.22 -1.61
C ALA A 23 8.55 8.38 -0.90
N VAL A 24 7.83 9.22 -1.64
CA VAL A 24 6.81 10.10 -1.06
C VAL A 24 5.70 9.22 -0.49
N VAL A 25 5.28 8.23 -1.27
CA VAL A 25 4.49 7.08 -0.82
C VAL A 25 4.99 5.86 -1.56
N GLY A 26 5.11 4.73 -0.86
CA GLY A 26 5.28 3.43 -1.47
C GLY A 26 4.46 2.37 -0.77
N VAL A 27 3.87 1.44 -1.51
CA VAL A 27 3.04 0.36 -0.96
C VAL A 27 3.64 -0.98 -1.37
N ALA A 28 3.96 -1.80 -0.38
CA ALA A 28 4.39 -3.18 -0.54
C ALA A 28 3.21 -4.12 -0.31
N VAL A 29 3.06 -5.12 -1.16
CA VAL A 29 2.03 -6.13 -1.06
C VAL A 29 2.64 -7.51 -1.28
N VAL A 30 2.19 -8.49 -0.49
CA VAL A 30 2.40 -9.91 -0.71
C VAL A 30 1.05 -10.61 -0.70
N ALA A 31 0.75 -11.39 -1.74
CA ALA A 31 -0.46 -12.19 -1.87
C ALA A 31 -0.07 -13.66 -1.98
N GLY A 32 -0.55 -14.49 -1.04
CA GLY A 32 -0.24 -15.91 -1.01
C GLY A 32 -1.33 -16.73 -0.31
N PRO A 33 -1.02 -17.99 0.08
CA PRO A 33 -1.99 -18.89 0.69
C PRO A 33 -2.66 -18.35 1.97
N ASN A 34 -1.96 -17.47 2.70
CA ASN A 34 -2.45 -16.85 3.94
C ASN A 34 -3.17 -15.51 3.70
N GLY A 35 -3.56 -15.24 2.45
CA GLY A 35 -4.18 -14.00 2.01
C GLY A 35 -3.18 -12.89 1.70
N VAL A 36 -3.68 -11.65 1.74
CA VAL A 36 -2.90 -10.45 1.43
C VAL A 36 -2.26 -9.88 2.70
N ARG A 37 -1.01 -9.44 2.57
CA ARG A 37 -0.33 -8.56 3.53
C ARG A 37 0.14 -7.30 2.82
N ALA A 38 -0.09 -6.14 3.43
CA ALA A 38 0.20 -4.87 2.81
C ALA A 38 0.73 -3.83 3.81
N ALA A 39 1.70 -3.03 3.38
CA ALA A 39 2.26 -1.96 4.19
C ALA A 39 2.61 -0.74 3.33
N VAL A 40 2.48 0.44 3.92
CA VAL A 40 2.82 1.74 3.33
C VAL A 40 4.12 2.28 3.93
N THR A 41 4.90 2.97 3.10
CA THR A 41 6.16 3.65 3.41
C THR A 41 6.10 5.10 2.91
N GLY A 42 6.80 6.02 3.57
CA GLY A 42 6.91 7.43 3.17
C GLY A 42 5.71 8.32 3.51
N ALA A 43 4.51 7.74 3.65
CA ALA A 43 3.30 8.50 3.95
C ALA A 43 3.30 9.16 5.35
N GLY A 44 3.83 8.46 6.37
CA GLY A 44 3.97 8.96 7.73
C GLY A 44 5.41 8.83 8.25
N GLU A 45 5.60 9.07 9.54
CA GLU A 45 6.94 9.05 10.19
C GLU A 45 7.62 7.67 10.15
N HIS A 46 6.82 6.60 10.10
CA HIS A 46 7.29 5.22 10.04
C HIS A 46 6.46 4.40 9.05
N ALA A 47 6.95 3.21 8.70
CA ALA A 47 6.19 2.28 7.88
C ALA A 47 4.96 1.77 8.64
N MET A 48 3.80 1.79 8.01
CA MET A 48 2.54 1.39 8.64
C MET A 48 1.92 0.21 7.89
N ARG A 49 1.35 -0.74 8.63
CA ARG A 49 0.60 -1.84 8.03
C ARG A 49 -0.78 -1.35 7.57
N LEU A 50 -1.20 -1.74 6.38
CA LEU A 50 -2.51 -1.40 5.81
C LEU A 50 -3.58 -2.39 6.27
N SER A 51 -3.82 -2.48 7.58
CA SER A 51 -4.75 -3.45 8.18
C SER A 51 -6.17 -3.35 7.60
N LYS A 52 -6.63 -2.14 7.26
CA LYS A 52 -7.94 -1.94 6.61
C LYS A 52 -8.04 -2.64 5.26
N LEU A 53 -6.97 -2.58 4.47
CA LEU A 53 -6.89 -3.27 3.18
C LEU A 53 -6.89 -4.79 3.35
N GLU A 54 -6.07 -5.29 4.28
CA GLU A 54 -5.99 -6.72 4.58
C GLU A 54 -7.34 -7.28 5.04
N GLN A 55 -8.06 -6.55 5.90
CA GLN A 55 -9.40 -6.91 6.34
C GLN A 55 -10.41 -6.89 5.19
N ALA A 56 -10.37 -5.87 4.33
CA ALA A 56 -11.29 -5.73 3.20
C ALA A 56 -11.17 -6.86 2.17
N LEU A 57 -9.97 -7.46 2.04
CA LEU A 57 -9.66 -8.57 1.13
C LEU A 57 -9.75 -9.96 1.78
N SER A 58 -9.91 -10.02 3.11
CA SER A 58 -9.94 -11.29 3.83
C SER A 58 -11.09 -12.19 3.35
N GLY A 59 -10.77 -13.44 3.00
CA GLY A 59 -11.74 -14.42 2.53
C GLY A 59 -12.30 -14.18 1.13
N LYS A 60 -11.84 -13.16 0.41
CA LYS A 60 -12.28 -12.85 -0.95
C LYS A 60 -11.26 -13.29 -1.98
N SER A 61 -11.72 -13.66 -3.17
CA SER A 61 -10.82 -13.85 -4.32
C SER A 61 -10.21 -12.51 -4.73
N LEU A 62 -8.94 -12.54 -5.11
CA LEU A 62 -8.25 -11.36 -5.61
C LEU A 62 -8.71 -11.11 -7.06
N SER A 63 -9.77 -10.32 -7.22
CA SER A 63 -10.29 -9.87 -8.52
C SER A 63 -10.17 -8.35 -8.66
N ALA A 64 -10.21 -7.85 -9.89
CA ALA A 64 -10.17 -6.40 -10.15
C ALA A 64 -11.27 -5.63 -9.39
N GLU A 65 -12.47 -6.19 -9.33
CA GLU A 65 -13.63 -5.63 -8.61
C GLU A 65 -13.35 -5.53 -7.10
N THR A 66 -12.86 -6.63 -6.51
CA THR A 66 -12.57 -6.69 -5.08
C THR A 66 -11.43 -5.73 -4.71
N ILE A 67 -10.41 -5.62 -5.57
CA ILE A 67 -9.31 -4.65 -5.40
C ILE A 67 -9.84 -3.21 -5.43
N ILE A 68 -10.69 -2.87 -6.40
CA ILE A 68 -11.26 -1.52 -6.52
C ILE A 68 -12.09 -1.15 -5.29
N ALA A 69 -12.91 -2.09 -4.80
CA ALA A 69 -13.72 -1.88 -3.60
C ALA A 69 -12.88 -1.75 -2.33
N ALA A 70 -11.75 -2.46 -2.25
CA ALA A 70 -10.90 -2.47 -1.06
C ALA A 70 -9.93 -1.28 -0.96
N CYS A 71 -9.49 -0.72 -2.09
CA CYS A 71 -8.49 0.35 -2.13
C CYS A 71 -9.10 1.75 -2.04
N GLN A 72 -9.81 2.02 -0.94
CA GLN A 72 -10.44 3.32 -0.69
C GLN A 72 -10.32 3.75 0.78
N ASN A 73 -9.86 4.98 0.99
CA ASN A 73 -9.68 5.59 2.30
C ASN A 73 -8.86 4.67 3.23
N LEU A 74 -7.76 4.10 2.72
CA LEU A 74 -6.97 3.09 3.44
C LEU A 74 -6.26 3.67 4.66
N VAL A 75 -5.89 4.94 4.59
CA VAL A 75 -5.30 5.70 5.69
C VAL A 75 -5.99 7.05 5.80
N SER A 76 -6.12 7.55 7.01
CA SER A 76 -6.58 8.91 7.25
C SER A 76 -5.41 9.89 6.99
N PRO A 77 -5.67 11.09 6.45
CA PRO A 77 -4.63 12.09 6.23
C PRO A 77 -4.12 12.71 7.55
N GLN A 78 -4.87 12.59 8.64
CA GLN A 78 -4.47 13.11 9.94
C GLN A 78 -3.19 12.42 10.42
N GLY A 79 -2.15 13.20 10.71
CA GLY A 79 -0.85 12.70 11.17
C GLY A 79 0.05 12.15 10.07
N LEU A 80 -0.32 12.27 8.79
CA LEU A 80 0.61 12.01 7.68
C LEU A 80 1.58 13.17 7.48
N ASN A 81 2.72 12.85 6.88
CA ASN A 81 3.73 13.85 6.50
C ASN A 81 3.15 14.82 5.46
N HIS A 82 3.67 16.03 5.44
CA HIS A 82 3.38 17.01 4.39
C HIS A 82 4.63 17.83 4.12
N ASP A 83 4.83 18.21 2.86
CA ASP A 83 5.95 19.04 2.43
C ASP A 83 5.55 19.86 1.18
N LEU A 84 6.53 20.55 0.59
CA LEU A 84 6.32 21.38 -0.59
C LEU A 84 5.82 20.61 -1.82
N VAL A 85 6.02 19.28 -1.88
CA VAL A 85 5.71 18.48 -3.07
C VAL A 85 4.50 17.56 -2.88
N ALA A 86 4.08 17.29 -1.64
CA ALA A 86 2.93 16.45 -1.35
C ALA A 86 2.27 16.81 -0.01
N SER A 87 0.99 17.17 -0.06
CA SER A 87 0.15 17.34 1.13
C SER A 87 -0.18 15.99 1.78
N ALA A 88 -0.66 16.02 3.03
CA ALA A 88 -1.13 14.84 3.74
C ALA A 88 -2.30 14.13 3.02
N GLU A 89 -3.25 14.90 2.49
CA GLU A 89 -4.38 14.38 1.70
C GLU A 89 -3.91 13.73 0.41
N TYR A 90 -2.94 14.34 -0.26
CA TYR A 90 -2.37 13.77 -1.48
C TYR A 90 -1.62 12.47 -1.18
N ARG A 91 -0.90 12.39 -0.06
CA ARG A 91 -0.27 11.13 0.38
C ARG A 91 -1.30 10.06 0.69
N ALA A 92 -2.37 10.39 1.43
CA ALA A 92 -3.45 9.44 1.70
C ALA A 92 -4.08 8.92 0.40
N HIS A 93 -4.34 9.80 -0.56
CA HIS A 93 -4.82 9.42 -1.89
C HIS A 93 -3.83 8.49 -2.63
N LEU A 94 -2.53 8.81 -2.60
CA LEU A 94 -1.50 7.97 -3.21
C LEU A 94 -1.44 6.57 -2.59
N VAL A 95 -1.74 6.40 -1.30
CA VAL A 95 -1.81 5.07 -0.67
C VAL A 95 -2.84 4.20 -1.38
N ASP A 96 -4.05 4.72 -1.61
CA ASP A 96 -5.12 3.99 -2.30
C ASP A 96 -4.71 3.61 -3.73
N VAL A 97 -4.15 4.57 -4.48
CA VAL A 97 -3.73 4.36 -5.87
C VAL A 97 -2.61 3.33 -5.98
N LEU A 98 -1.58 3.44 -5.13
CA LEU A 98 -0.42 2.54 -5.17
C LEU A 98 -0.77 1.16 -4.62
N ALA A 99 -1.64 1.06 -3.62
CA ALA A 99 -2.17 -0.23 -3.15
C ALA A 99 -2.91 -0.98 -4.26
N LYS A 100 -3.79 -0.28 -5.00
CA LYS A 100 -4.48 -0.84 -6.16
C LYS A 100 -3.50 -1.34 -7.21
N ARG A 101 -2.51 -0.53 -7.59
CA ARG A 101 -1.49 -0.91 -8.59
C ARG A 101 -0.67 -2.12 -8.14
N ALA A 102 -0.25 -2.15 -6.88
CA ALA A 102 0.51 -3.26 -6.32
C ALA A 102 -0.30 -4.55 -6.32
N LEU A 103 -1.58 -4.50 -5.94
CA LEU A 103 -2.48 -5.66 -5.97
C LEU A 103 -2.69 -6.21 -7.39
N LEU A 104 -2.85 -5.33 -8.39
CA LEU A 104 -2.99 -5.75 -9.78
C LEU A 104 -1.75 -6.47 -10.33
N ARG A 105 -0.55 -6.21 -9.78
CA ARG A 105 0.68 -6.92 -10.14
C ARG A 105 0.82 -8.32 -9.51
N VAL A 106 0.09 -8.57 -8.43
CA VAL A 106 0.15 -9.85 -7.69
C VAL A 106 -1.13 -10.68 -7.81
N MET A 107 -2.10 -10.20 -8.60
CA MET A 107 -3.28 -10.96 -9.03
C MET A 107 -2.83 -12.17 -9.87
#